data_AF-A0A1B7YG39-F1
#
_entry.id   AF-A0A1B7YG39-F1
#
_cell.length_a   1.000
_cell.length_b   1.000
_cell.length_c   1.000
_cell.angle_alpha   90.00
_cell.angle_beta   90.00
_cell.angle_gamma   90.00
#
_symmetry.space_group_name_H-M   'P 1'
#
loop_
_entity.id
_entity.type
_entity.pdbx_description
1 polymer ?
#
loop_
_entity_poly.entity_id
_entity_poly.type
_entity_poly.pdbx_seq_one_letter_code
_entity_poly.pdbx_strand_id
1 'polypeptide(L)'
;MPNTNWLWFRVFANLGLKKNGGKFSQERLDADIKHLDTFYRGGGWSNDGPEGIHQMDYYSSSFAIQFLQLLYAKLAGDDEPERAEEFRKRAQMVALDLAHYFDEEGRAIPFGRSVGYRFAMVSFWGALAYAGVELPEPLTWGMVKGIVMRHLRWWQTQHGMWSPSGTLSVGYSYPCMYMAENYNSPGSPYWACLAFICLAVPEDHPFWTSEEEQAWDVIPKIKPLEQPGHIMSNIGGHCMLLSSGQACSYPMKGTHAKYGGFAYSSAYAYSVPPGLFSLEQYALASQLGLSDDGGEYWKARRLSQYAAIESRDGKPVLVSVWKPFVDVEIKTILVPPEESTPNWHLRIHHIKAGREVMTADGSFAIANENSTNGRYLDLYDADKGEGTSPKIIGNYDTNTPEGLAKGSEGSFAVSKGAVGIKALEGSIERTANLVNADPNSNLVENRTTIPTLQHTISKGDSVWYITGIYAKPDGEGVPRQSYLDGWERPPAVPSWLETEMAAS
;
A
#
# COMPACT_ATOMS: atom_id res chain seq x y z
N MET A 1 30.36 0.98 1.03
CA MET A 1 28.95 0.57 0.86
C MET A 1 28.14 1.25 1.95
N PRO A 2 26.99 1.86 1.63
CA PRO A 2 26.11 2.45 2.63
C PRO A 2 25.61 1.38 3.61
N ASN A 3 25.26 1.80 4.82
CA ASN A 3 24.80 0.93 5.91
C ASN A 3 23.33 0.48 5.71
N THR A 4 23.08 -0.37 4.72
CA THR A 4 21.75 -0.75 4.21
C THR A 4 21.78 -2.16 3.62
N ASN A 5 20.70 -2.60 2.96
CA ASN A 5 20.68 -3.84 2.16
C ASN A 5 21.87 -4.01 1.19
N TRP A 6 22.54 -2.92 0.81
CA TRP A 6 23.64 -2.93 -0.16
C TRP A 6 24.81 -3.84 0.23
N LEU A 7 24.94 -4.15 1.52
CA LEU A 7 25.93 -5.11 2.02
C LEU A 7 25.71 -6.51 1.42
N TRP A 8 24.47 -6.90 1.11
CA TRP A 8 24.18 -8.17 0.44
C TRP A 8 24.88 -8.29 -0.93
N PHE A 9 24.96 -7.21 -1.72
CA PHE A 9 25.66 -7.25 -3.00
C PHE A 9 27.15 -7.56 -2.82
N ARG A 10 27.78 -7.05 -1.75
CA ARG A 10 29.18 -7.35 -1.44
C ARG A 10 29.35 -8.78 -0.93
N VAL A 11 28.39 -9.30 -0.15
CA VAL A 11 28.35 -10.71 0.24
C VAL A 11 28.32 -11.61 -1.00
N PHE A 12 27.37 -11.38 -1.92
CA PHE A 12 27.24 -12.20 -3.13
C PHE A 12 28.43 -12.06 -4.09
N ALA A 13 29.03 -10.88 -4.21
CA ALA A 13 30.26 -10.71 -4.98
C ALA A 13 31.41 -11.56 -4.40
N ASN A 14 31.59 -11.58 -3.07
CA ASN A 14 32.61 -12.42 -2.42
C ASN A 14 32.30 -13.91 -2.52
N LEU A 15 31.04 -14.33 -2.38
CA LEU A 15 30.62 -15.73 -2.57
C LEU A 15 30.92 -16.20 -4.00
N GLY A 16 30.59 -15.38 -5.01
CA GLY A 16 30.88 -15.67 -6.40
C GLY A 16 32.39 -15.82 -6.65
N LEU A 17 33.21 -14.89 -6.12
CA LEU A 17 34.66 -14.97 -6.23
C LEU A 17 35.21 -16.21 -5.52
N LYS A 18 34.77 -16.51 -4.29
CA LYS A 18 35.14 -17.71 -3.52
C LYS A 18 34.86 -18.99 -4.32
N LYS A 19 33.65 -19.13 -4.86
CA LYS A 19 33.22 -20.33 -5.61
C LYS A 19 34.04 -20.57 -6.87
N ASN A 20 34.52 -19.50 -7.51
CA ASN A 20 35.31 -19.56 -8.74
C ASN A 20 36.84 -19.50 -8.51
N GLY A 21 37.31 -19.62 -7.26
CA GLY A 21 38.74 -19.55 -6.93
C GLY A 21 39.37 -18.17 -7.13
N GLY A 22 38.56 -17.12 -7.26
CA GLY A 22 39.00 -15.72 -7.36
C GLY A 22 39.44 -15.15 -6.00
N LYS A 23 40.07 -13.97 -6.01
CA LYS A 23 40.45 -13.27 -4.78
C LYS A 23 39.21 -12.74 -4.06
N PHE A 24 38.94 -13.22 -2.86
CA PHE A 24 37.82 -12.80 -2.00
C PHE A 24 38.30 -12.50 -0.57
N SER A 25 37.43 -11.95 0.27
CA SER A 25 37.70 -11.71 1.70
C SER A 25 36.65 -12.40 2.56
N GLN A 26 37.03 -13.49 3.24
CA GLN A 26 36.16 -14.20 4.19
C GLN A 26 35.80 -13.29 5.37
N GLU A 27 36.78 -12.58 5.95
CA GLU A 27 36.55 -11.63 7.04
C GLU A 27 35.49 -10.58 6.68
N ARG A 28 35.52 -10.04 5.45
CA ARG A 28 34.52 -9.06 5.00
C ARG A 28 33.14 -9.68 4.85
N LEU A 29 33.06 -10.88 4.31
CA LEU A 29 31.81 -11.63 4.16
C LEU A 29 31.17 -11.84 5.54
N ASP A 30 31.93 -12.36 6.50
CA ASP A 30 31.44 -12.66 7.85
C ASP A 30 31.00 -11.39 8.59
N ALA A 31 31.78 -10.31 8.48
CA ALA A 31 31.46 -9.02 9.09
C ALA A 31 30.17 -8.42 8.52
N ASP A 32 29.96 -8.52 7.21
CA ASP A 32 28.77 -7.99 6.56
C ASP A 32 27.52 -8.78 6.91
N ILE A 33 27.59 -10.11 6.94
CA ILE A 33 26.45 -10.94 7.33
C ILE A 33 26.09 -10.70 8.79
N LYS A 34 27.08 -10.69 9.69
CA LYS A 34 26.85 -10.38 11.11
C LYS A 34 26.16 -9.04 11.28
N HIS A 35 26.55 -8.05 10.48
CA HIS A 35 25.92 -6.73 10.52
C HIS A 35 24.52 -6.72 9.91
N LEU A 36 24.30 -7.42 8.78
CA LEU A 36 22.99 -7.60 8.17
C LEU A 36 21.99 -8.31 9.09
N ASP A 37 22.45 -9.25 9.93
CA ASP A 37 21.61 -9.88 10.94
C ASP A 37 21.06 -8.89 11.98
N THR A 38 21.76 -7.77 12.22
CA THR A 38 21.22 -6.70 13.07
C THR A 38 20.00 -6.02 12.47
N PHE A 39 19.72 -6.18 11.17
CA PHE A 39 18.55 -5.58 10.53
C PHE A 39 17.29 -6.45 10.68
N TYR A 40 17.43 -7.70 11.15
CA TYR A 40 16.29 -8.56 11.47
C TYR A 40 15.50 -8.00 12.65
N ARG A 41 14.17 -8.03 12.58
CA ARG A 41 13.26 -7.47 13.59
C ARG A 41 12.34 -8.51 14.23
N GLY A 42 12.26 -9.71 13.65
CA GLY A 42 11.42 -10.80 14.14
C GLY A 42 10.33 -11.17 13.14
N GLY A 43 9.68 -12.32 13.33
CA GLY A 43 8.59 -12.79 12.47
C GLY A 43 8.97 -12.92 10.99
N GLY A 44 10.25 -13.12 10.68
CA GLY A 44 10.74 -13.12 9.30
C GLY A 44 10.90 -11.72 8.66
N TRP A 45 10.64 -10.63 9.36
CA TRP A 45 10.80 -9.28 8.84
C TRP A 45 12.18 -8.68 9.12
N SER A 46 12.70 -7.94 8.14
CA SER A 46 13.94 -7.17 8.24
C SER A 46 13.74 -5.74 7.76
N ASN A 47 14.39 -4.81 8.46
CA ASN A 47 14.51 -3.43 7.99
C ASN A 47 15.47 -3.34 6.81
N ASP A 48 15.27 -2.32 5.98
CA ASP A 48 16.26 -1.91 4.98
C ASP A 48 17.34 -0.97 5.58
N GLY A 49 17.91 -1.38 6.72
CA GLY A 49 18.90 -0.58 7.45
C GLY A 49 18.90 -0.81 8.96
N PRO A 50 19.68 -0.03 9.71
CA PRO A 50 19.84 -0.18 11.16
C PRO A 50 18.56 0.14 11.94
N GLU A 51 18.62 -0.13 13.25
CA GLU A 51 17.56 0.17 14.22
C GLU A 51 17.13 1.65 14.14
N GLY A 52 15.83 1.87 13.89
CA GLY A 52 15.24 3.19 13.62
C GLY A 52 14.76 3.40 12.18
N ILE A 53 15.17 2.55 11.22
CA ILE A 53 14.68 2.61 9.83
C ILE A 53 13.51 1.64 9.65
N HIS A 54 12.27 2.14 9.74
CA HIS A 54 11.06 1.33 9.60
C HIS A 54 10.57 1.33 8.15
N GLN A 55 11.31 0.61 7.29
CA GLN A 55 10.96 0.40 5.88
C GLN A 55 10.85 -1.09 5.59
N MET A 56 9.62 -1.58 5.57
CA MET A 56 9.29 -2.97 5.31
C MET A 56 8.28 -3.06 4.16
N ASP A 57 8.79 -2.99 2.92
CA ASP A 57 8.01 -3.09 1.69
C ASP A 57 8.44 -4.33 0.88
N TYR A 58 7.96 -4.48 -0.36
CA TYR A 58 8.34 -5.62 -1.21
C TYR A 58 9.84 -5.67 -1.53
N TYR A 59 10.58 -4.55 -1.43
CA TYR A 59 12.01 -4.57 -1.64
C TYR A 59 12.69 -5.43 -0.57
N SER A 60 12.46 -5.14 0.70
CA SER A 60 13.04 -5.94 1.79
C SER A 60 12.40 -7.34 1.87
N SER A 61 11.08 -7.41 1.76
CA SER A 61 10.33 -8.65 2.05
C SER A 61 10.23 -9.64 0.89
N SER A 62 10.35 -9.21 -0.38
CA SER A 62 10.09 -10.10 -1.52
C SER A 62 11.27 -10.33 -2.44
N PHE A 63 11.95 -9.27 -2.89
CA PHE A 63 12.89 -9.39 -4.02
C PHE A 63 14.28 -8.80 -3.79
N ALA A 64 14.60 -8.34 -2.57
CA ALA A 64 15.97 -8.04 -2.17
C ALA A 64 16.37 -8.83 -0.91
N ILE A 65 16.03 -8.38 0.30
CA ILE A 65 16.64 -8.96 1.52
C ILE A 65 16.23 -10.42 1.73
N GLN A 66 14.92 -10.71 1.76
CA GLN A 66 14.43 -12.09 1.92
C GLN A 66 14.86 -13.01 0.77
N PHE A 67 14.77 -12.51 -0.47
CA PHE A 67 15.24 -13.22 -1.65
C PHE A 67 16.73 -13.59 -1.54
N LEU A 68 17.58 -12.64 -1.16
CA LEU A 68 19.02 -12.83 -1.03
C LEU A 68 19.38 -13.76 0.14
N GLN A 69 18.61 -13.76 1.24
CA GLN A 69 18.74 -14.75 2.31
C GLN A 69 18.44 -16.18 1.80
N LEU A 70 17.40 -16.36 1.00
CA LEU A 70 17.05 -17.67 0.42
C LEU A 70 18.08 -18.14 -0.60
N LEU A 71 18.57 -17.24 -1.46
CA LEU A 71 19.68 -17.55 -2.37
C LEU A 71 20.95 -17.93 -1.60
N TYR A 72 21.24 -17.25 -0.48
CA TYR A 72 22.36 -17.59 0.39
C TYR A 72 22.22 -19.01 0.93
N ALA A 73 21.06 -19.32 1.52
CA ALA A 73 20.76 -20.63 2.08
C ALA A 73 20.90 -21.76 1.04
N LYS A 74 20.60 -21.48 -0.23
CA LYS A 74 20.77 -22.44 -1.32
C LYS A 74 22.21 -22.57 -1.83
N LEU A 75 22.91 -21.45 -2.01
CA LEU A 75 24.19 -21.42 -2.73
C LEU A 75 25.41 -21.59 -1.82
N ALA A 76 25.30 -21.18 -0.56
CA ALA A 76 26.36 -21.23 0.43
C ALA A 76 25.99 -22.08 1.66
N GLY A 77 24.80 -22.67 1.69
CA GLY A 77 24.28 -23.36 2.88
C GLY A 77 25.06 -24.60 3.29
N ASP A 78 25.72 -25.30 2.36
CA ASP A 78 26.56 -26.46 2.71
C ASP A 78 27.79 -26.07 3.54
N ASP A 79 28.31 -24.85 3.33
CA ASP A 79 29.43 -24.31 4.12
C ASP A 79 28.96 -23.82 5.51
N GLU A 80 27.70 -23.38 5.63
CA GLU A 80 27.14 -22.76 6.84
C GLU A 80 25.69 -23.20 7.11
N PRO A 81 25.49 -24.47 7.50
CA PRO A 81 24.16 -25.08 7.57
C PRO A 81 23.24 -24.42 8.60
N GLU A 82 23.78 -24.00 9.75
CA GLU A 82 22.99 -23.33 10.81
C GLU A 82 22.40 -22.00 10.33
N ARG A 83 23.17 -21.22 9.56
CA ARG A 83 22.69 -19.94 9.02
C ARG A 83 21.69 -20.13 7.91
N ALA A 84 21.93 -21.11 7.03
CA ALA A 84 20.97 -21.46 5.99
C ALA A 84 19.64 -21.84 6.60
N GLU A 85 19.65 -22.64 7.66
CA GLU A 85 18.43 -23.06 8.36
C GLU A 85 17.70 -21.89 9.03
N GLU A 86 18.43 -20.99 9.67
CA GLU A 86 17.85 -19.76 10.22
C GLU A 86 17.18 -18.89 9.13
N PHE A 87 17.80 -18.74 7.96
CA PHE A 87 17.19 -18.01 6.84
C PHE A 87 15.95 -18.70 6.29
N ARG A 88 15.93 -20.04 6.18
CA ARG A 88 14.71 -20.78 5.79
C ARG A 88 13.61 -20.58 6.83
N LYS A 89 13.95 -20.64 8.12
CA LYS A 89 13.01 -20.42 9.22
C LYS A 89 12.41 -19.01 9.21
N ARG A 90 13.22 -17.97 8.96
CA ARG A 90 12.72 -16.60 8.77
C ARG A 90 11.75 -16.51 7.59
N ALA A 91 12.06 -17.18 6.49
CA ALA A 91 11.20 -17.23 5.32
C ALA A 91 9.87 -17.94 5.59
N GLN A 92 9.88 -19.04 6.37
CA GLN A 92 8.63 -19.69 6.82
C GLN A 92 7.76 -18.71 7.61
N MET A 93 8.32 -17.96 8.57
CA MET A 93 7.53 -17.00 9.35
C MET A 93 6.90 -15.92 8.47
N VAL A 94 7.67 -15.30 7.57
CA VAL A 94 7.18 -14.19 6.73
C VAL A 94 6.21 -14.65 5.64
N ALA A 95 6.28 -15.91 5.20
CA ALA A 95 5.37 -16.46 4.20
C ALA A 95 3.90 -16.34 4.64
N LEU A 96 3.61 -16.60 5.92
CA LEU A 96 2.27 -16.48 6.48
C LEU A 96 1.75 -15.03 6.43
N ASP A 97 2.63 -14.04 6.43
CA ASP A 97 2.27 -12.62 6.34
C ASP A 97 2.13 -12.18 4.89
N LEU A 98 3.10 -12.52 4.04
CA LEU A 98 3.13 -12.12 2.63
C LEU A 98 1.98 -12.69 1.80
N ALA A 99 1.37 -13.81 2.23
CA ALA A 99 0.16 -14.32 1.58
C ALA A 99 -0.99 -13.29 1.57
N HIS A 100 -1.02 -12.35 2.54
CA HIS A 100 -2.08 -11.36 2.66
C HIS A 100 -1.88 -10.11 1.78
N TYR A 101 -0.76 -10.02 1.06
CA TYR A 101 -0.44 -8.87 0.19
C TYR A 101 -0.98 -9.00 -1.24
N PHE A 102 -1.60 -10.14 -1.57
CA PHE A 102 -2.13 -10.46 -2.88
C PHE A 102 -3.61 -10.79 -2.78
N ASP A 103 -4.42 -10.25 -3.68
CA ASP A 103 -5.84 -10.60 -3.72
C ASP A 103 -6.13 -11.85 -4.57
N GLU A 104 -7.40 -12.22 -4.59
CA GLU A 104 -7.90 -13.41 -5.28
C GLU A 104 -7.65 -13.38 -6.80
N GLU A 105 -7.51 -12.20 -7.40
CA GLU A 105 -7.18 -12.00 -8.82
C GLU A 105 -5.66 -11.97 -9.08
N GLY A 106 -4.84 -11.95 -8.02
CA GLY A 106 -3.38 -11.88 -8.09
C GLY A 106 -2.80 -10.46 -8.11
N ARG A 107 -3.64 -9.44 -7.91
CA ARG A 107 -3.16 -8.06 -7.75
C ARG A 107 -2.40 -7.95 -6.44
N ALA A 108 -1.18 -7.43 -6.52
CA ALA A 108 -0.40 -7.08 -5.34
C ALA A 108 -0.80 -5.69 -4.86
N ILE A 109 -0.92 -5.48 -3.54
CA ILE A 109 -1.17 -4.14 -2.99
C ILE A 109 0.03 -3.25 -3.34
N PRO A 110 -0.12 -2.14 -4.08
CA PRO A 110 0.98 -1.23 -4.34
C PRO A 110 1.31 -0.49 -3.05
N PHE A 111 2.46 -0.83 -2.45
CA PHE A 111 2.95 -0.24 -1.21
C PHE A 111 4.47 -0.03 -1.27
N GLY A 112 4.94 1.13 -0.81
CA GLY A 112 6.35 1.49 -0.79
C GLY A 112 6.89 1.98 -2.13
N ARG A 113 8.21 2.25 -2.15
CA ARG A 113 8.89 2.95 -3.24
C ARG A 113 9.24 2.08 -4.45
N SER A 114 9.34 0.78 -4.26
CA SER A 114 9.93 -0.14 -5.25
C SER A 114 8.89 -0.88 -6.10
N VAL A 115 7.65 -0.37 -6.13
CA VAL A 115 6.55 -1.02 -6.87
C VAL A 115 6.78 -1.05 -8.39
N GLY A 116 7.65 -0.17 -8.92
CA GLY A 116 7.99 -0.13 -10.35
C GLY A 116 8.74 -1.36 -10.87
N TYR A 117 9.12 -2.30 -9.99
CA TYR A 117 9.69 -3.59 -10.38
C TYR A 117 8.63 -4.67 -10.62
N ARG A 118 7.35 -4.35 -10.43
CA ARG A 118 6.19 -5.08 -10.94
C ARG A 118 6.19 -6.56 -10.54
N PHE A 119 6.57 -7.44 -11.46
CA PHE A 119 6.55 -8.90 -11.30
C PHE A 119 7.43 -9.33 -10.12
N ALA A 120 8.46 -8.53 -9.81
CA ALA A 120 9.37 -8.80 -8.72
C ALA A 120 8.64 -9.01 -7.38
N MET A 121 7.44 -8.43 -7.19
CA MET A 121 6.65 -8.56 -5.96
C MET A 121 6.38 -10.01 -5.55
N VAL A 122 6.37 -10.97 -6.47
CA VAL A 122 6.21 -12.42 -6.16
C VAL A 122 7.51 -13.21 -6.09
N SER A 123 8.68 -12.58 -6.18
CA SER A 123 9.97 -13.29 -6.26
C SER A 123 10.26 -14.18 -5.05
N PHE A 124 9.80 -13.77 -3.87
CA PHE A 124 9.94 -14.56 -2.64
C PHE A 124 9.36 -15.97 -2.76
N TRP A 125 8.18 -16.11 -3.38
CA TRP A 125 7.50 -17.39 -3.53
C TRP A 125 8.28 -18.39 -4.38
N GLY A 126 8.87 -17.92 -5.49
CA GLY A 126 9.77 -18.74 -6.29
C GLY A 126 11.08 -19.06 -5.56
N ALA A 127 11.58 -18.11 -4.75
CA ALA A 127 12.78 -18.31 -3.96
C ALA A 127 12.60 -19.35 -2.84
N LEU A 128 11.40 -19.49 -2.26
CA LEU A 128 11.08 -20.57 -1.32
C LEU A 128 11.29 -21.94 -1.96
N ALA A 129 10.74 -22.14 -3.16
CA ALA A 129 10.90 -23.38 -3.92
C ALA A 129 12.38 -23.63 -4.25
N TYR A 130 13.08 -22.62 -4.74
CA TYR A 130 14.50 -22.72 -5.08
C TYR A 130 15.40 -23.09 -3.90
N ALA A 131 15.13 -22.51 -2.73
CA ALA A 131 15.89 -22.76 -1.50
C ALA A 131 15.48 -24.04 -0.75
N GLY A 132 14.48 -24.78 -1.26
CA GLY A 132 13.98 -26.01 -0.65
C GLY A 132 13.35 -25.78 0.71
N VAL A 133 12.59 -24.69 0.86
CA VAL A 133 11.90 -24.37 2.12
C VAL A 133 10.64 -25.21 2.25
N GLU A 134 10.49 -25.89 3.38
CA GLU A 134 9.22 -26.52 3.75
C GLU A 134 8.18 -25.43 4.08
N LEU A 135 7.00 -25.50 3.44
CA LEU A 135 5.98 -24.48 3.65
C LEU A 135 5.35 -24.62 5.04
N PRO A 136 5.14 -23.52 5.78
CA PRO A 136 4.41 -23.55 7.04
C PRO A 136 2.91 -23.76 6.79
N GLU A 137 2.26 -24.57 7.62
CA GLU A 137 0.81 -24.67 7.63
C GLU A 137 0.14 -23.30 7.83
N PRO A 138 -0.98 -23.00 7.13
CA PRO A 138 -1.73 -23.87 6.22
C PRO A 138 -1.32 -23.77 4.74
N LEU A 139 -0.15 -23.20 4.43
CA LEU A 139 0.24 -22.94 3.04
C LEU A 139 0.61 -24.22 2.30
N THR A 140 -0.01 -24.43 1.13
CA THR A 140 0.33 -25.50 0.20
C THR A 140 1.12 -24.97 -1.00
N TRP A 141 1.78 -25.86 -1.73
CA TRP A 141 2.41 -25.48 -3.00
C TRP A 141 1.40 -25.05 -4.06
N GLY A 142 0.16 -25.56 -4.00
CA GLY A 142 -0.93 -25.11 -4.86
C GLY A 142 -1.32 -23.65 -4.61
N MET A 143 -1.37 -23.23 -3.34
CA MET A 143 -1.62 -21.84 -2.97
C MET A 143 -0.47 -20.93 -3.40
N VAL A 144 0.77 -21.35 -3.19
CA VAL A 144 1.97 -20.61 -3.62
C VAL A 144 2.01 -20.45 -5.14
N LYS A 145 1.76 -21.53 -5.89
CA LYS A 145 1.63 -21.51 -7.35
C LYS A 145 0.51 -20.56 -7.78
N GLY A 146 -0.65 -20.64 -7.13
CA GLY A 146 -1.79 -19.77 -7.37
C GLY A 146 -1.46 -18.28 -7.23
N ILE A 147 -0.79 -17.87 -6.15
CA ILE A 147 -0.35 -16.48 -5.95
C ILE A 147 0.55 -16.02 -7.10
N VAL A 148 1.59 -16.80 -7.42
CA VAL A 148 2.56 -16.44 -8.47
C VAL A 148 1.90 -16.35 -9.84
N MET A 149 1.11 -17.35 -10.22
CA MET A 149 0.56 -17.44 -11.57
C MET A 149 -0.56 -16.43 -11.81
N ARG A 150 -1.44 -16.19 -10.83
CA ARG A 150 -2.44 -15.11 -10.94
C ARG A 150 -1.79 -13.74 -11.05
N HIS A 151 -0.74 -13.48 -10.26
CA HIS A 151 0.01 -12.22 -10.34
C HIS A 151 0.62 -11.97 -11.72
N LEU A 152 1.28 -12.99 -12.29
CA LEU A 152 1.84 -12.88 -13.64
C LEU A 152 0.75 -12.71 -14.71
N ARG A 153 -0.39 -13.39 -14.59
CA ARG A 153 -1.54 -13.21 -15.49
C ARG A 153 -2.14 -11.81 -15.38
N TRP A 154 -2.30 -11.28 -14.17
CA TRP A 154 -2.78 -9.91 -13.99
C TRP A 154 -1.86 -8.91 -14.70
N TRP A 155 -0.55 -9.02 -14.53
CA TRP A 155 0.40 -8.16 -15.23
C TRP A 155 0.29 -8.26 -16.76
N GLN A 156 -0.05 -9.41 -17.34
CA GLN A 156 -0.24 -9.52 -18.80
C GLN A 156 -1.40 -8.65 -19.33
N THR A 157 -2.34 -8.26 -18.47
CA THR A 157 -3.44 -7.33 -18.82
C THR A 157 -3.01 -5.86 -18.83
N GLN A 158 -1.86 -5.53 -18.23
CA GLN A 158 -1.37 -4.16 -18.05
C GLN A 158 -0.57 -3.70 -19.28
N HIS A 159 -1.25 -3.54 -20.42
CA HIS A 159 -0.59 -3.27 -21.71
C HIS A 159 0.21 -1.96 -21.74
N GLY A 160 -0.17 -0.97 -20.91
CA GLY A 160 0.50 0.33 -20.85
C GLY A 160 1.95 0.27 -20.37
N MET A 161 2.39 -0.79 -19.71
CA MET A 161 3.74 -0.85 -19.14
C MET A 161 4.84 -1.04 -20.19
N TRP A 162 4.48 -1.50 -21.39
CA TRP A 162 5.41 -1.76 -22.49
C TRP A 162 5.67 -0.49 -23.30
N SER A 163 6.94 -0.22 -23.58
CA SER A 163 7.31 0.74 -24.60
C SER A 163 6.94 0.25 -26.01
N PRO A 164 6.89 1.13 -27.01
CA PRO A 164 6.70 0.72 -28.41
C PRO A 164 7.76 -0.28 -28.93
N SER A 165 8.92 -0.38 -28.30
CA SER A 165 9.96 -1.37 -28.64
C SER A 165 9.82 -2.70 -27.88
N GLY A 166 8.75 -2.89 -27.11
CA GLY A 166 8.52 -4.10 -26.32
C GLY A 166 9.37 -4.20 -25.05
N THR A 167 9.90 -3.08 -24.54
CA THR A 167 10.69 -3.03 -23.30
C THR A 167 9.86 -2.49 -22.13
N LEU A 168 10.20 -2.88 -20.90
CA LEU A 168 9.51 -2.36 -19.72
C LEU A 168 9.84 -0.87 -19.51
N SER A 169 8.79 -0.05 -19.31
CA SER A 169 8.94 1.38 -19.02
C SER A 169 9.22 1.64 -17.53
N VAL A 170 9.75 2.82 -17.20
CA VAL A 170 9.77 3.32 -15.81
C VAL A 170 8.36 3.80 -15.45
N GLY A 171 7.79 3.25 -14.38
CA GLY A 171 6.42 3.49 -13.95
C GLY A 171 5.84 2.26 -13.27
N TYR A 172 4.51 2.13 -13.30
CA TYR A 172 3.78 0.98 -12.77
C TYR A 172 2.97 0.33 -13.89
N SER A 173 1.65 0.52 -13.97
CA SER A 173 0.83 -0.03 -15.07
C SER A 173 1.04 0.68 -16.42
N TYR A 174 1.59 1.89 -16.39
CA TYR A 174 1.97 2.72 -17.53
C TYR A 174 3.21 3.57 -17.19
N PRO A 175 3.83 4.30 -18.15
CA PRO A 175 5.00 5.12 -17.87
C PRO A 175 4.63 6.29 -16.95
N CYS A 176 5.23 6.34 -15.76
CA CYS A 176 4.98 7.39 -14.77
C CYS A 176 6.29 7.79 -14.10
N MET A 177 6.80 8.98 -14.44
CA MET A 177 8.06 9.47 -13.90
C MET A 177 7.91 10.10 -12.51
N TYR A 178 6.70 10.47 -12.08
CA TYR A 178 6.45 11.06 -10.77
C TYR A 178 6.72 10.08 -9.63
N MET A 179 6.51 8.78 -9.88
CA MET A 179 6.83 7.74 -8.89
C MET A 179 8.32 7.34 -8.90
N ALA A 180 9.09 7.69 -9.93
CA ALA A 180 10.47 7.26 -10.08
C ALA A 180 11.39 7.89 -9.02
N GLU A 181 12.37 7.13 -8.59
CA GLU A 181 13.44 7.57 -7.69
C GLU A 181 14.69 8.02 -8.46
N ASN A 182 15.58 8.74 -7.77
CA ASN A 182 16.82 9.28 -8.33
C ASN A 182 17.78 8.21 -8.91
N TYR A 183 17.61 6.95 -8.53
CA TYR A 183 18.42 5.82 -9.00
C TYR A 183 17.76 5.03 -10.13
N ASN A 184 16.52 5.35 -10.52
CA ASN A 184 15.86 4.62 -11.59
C ASN A 184 16.47 4.98 -12.96
N SER A 185 16.77 3.95 -13.74
CA SER A 185 17.25 4.02 -15.11
C SER A 185 16.41 3.10 -16.01
N PRO A 186 16.59 3.14 -17.34
CA PRO A 186 15.87 2.24 -18.26
C PRO A 186 16.08 0.74 -17.95
N GLY A 187 17.17 0.37 -17.27
CA GLY A 187 17.41 -1.01 -16.83
C GLY A 187 16.70 -1.39 -15.52
N SER A 188 16.32 -0.41 -14.69
CA SER A 188 15.72 -0.67 -13.38
C SER A 188 14.44 -1.51 -13.42
N PRO A 189 13.49 -1.31 -14.36
CA PRO A 189 12.29 -2.14 -14.47
C PRO A 189 12.55 -3.64 -14.60
N TYR A 190 13.73 -4.06 -15.08
CA TYR A 190 14.08 -5.46 -15.29
C TYR A 190 14.44 -6.22 -14.01
N TRP A 191 14.45 -5.58 -12.85
CA TRP A 191 14.34 -6.29 -11.57
C TRP A 191 13.09 -7.19 -11.53
N ALA A 192 12.08 -6.91 -12.35
CA ALA A 192 10.94 -7.79 -12.61
C ALA A 192 11.33 -9.24 -12.92
N CYS A 193 12.50 -9.48 -13.54
CA CYS A 193 12.94 -10.82 -13.89
C CYS A 193 13.25 -11.73 -12.68
N LEU A 194 13.41 -11.18 -11.48
CA LEU A 194 13.59 -11.99 -10.26
C LEU A 194 12.38 -12.90 -9.97
N ALA A 195 11.19 -12.54 -10.47
CA ALA A 195 9.99 -13.36 -10.38
C ALA A 195 10.16 -14.76 -11.01
N PHE A 196 11.04 -14.88 -12.01
CA PHE A 196 11.28 -16.12 -12.75
C PHE A 196 12.28 -17.06 -12.08
N ILE A 197 12.73 -16.78 -10.84
CA ILE A 197 13.61 -17.69 -10.09
C ILE A 197 13.02 -19.10 -9.95
N CYS A 198 11.70 -19.24 -9.96
CA CYS A 198 11.01 -20.53 -9.91
C CYS A 198 11.39 -21.46 -11.08
N LEU A 199 11.81 -20.92 -12.23
CA LEU A 199 12.29 -21.72 -13.38
C LEU A 199 13.59 -22.48 -13.10
N ALA A 200 14.31 -22.13 -12.03
CA ALA A 200 15.51 -22.86 -11.60
C ALA A 200 15.18 -24.16 -10.84
N VAL A 201 13.91 -24.44 -10.59
CA VAL A 201 13.44 -25.60 -9.84
C VAL A 201 13.04 -26.72 -10.82
N PRO A 202 13.36 -28.00 -10.56
CA PRO A 202 13.01 -29.14 -11.42
C PRO A 202 11.52 -29.24 -11.76
N GLU A 203 11.19 -29.78 -12.93
CA GLU A 203 9.81 -29.90 -13.43
C GLU A 203 8.88 -30.76 -12.56
N ASP A 204 9.44 -31.68 -11.76
CA ASP A 204 8.73 -32.56 -10.85
C ASP A 204 8.48 -31.95 -9.46
N HIS A 205 9.03 -30.77 -9.19
CA HIS A 205 8.85 -30.10 -7.90
C HIS A 205 7.37 -29.75 -7.66
N PRO A 206 6.85 -29.89 -6.42
CA PRO A 206 5.45 -29.58 -6.08
C PRO A 206 4.95 -28.20 -6.51
N PHE A 207 5.81 -27.19 -6.55
CA PHE A 207 5.48 -25.87 -7.10
C PHE A 207 4.92 -25.94 -8.54
N TRP A 208 5.44 -26.84 -9.38
CA TRP A 208 4.98 -27.01 -10.76
C TRP A 208 3.84 -28.03 -10.87
N THR A 209 3.93 -29.13 -10.12
CA THR A 209 3.01 -30.27 -10.25
C THR A 209 1.72 -30.13 -9.45
N SER A 210 1.65 -29.23 -8.47
CA SER A 210 0.40 -28.95 -7.74
C SER A 210 -0.59 -28.18 -8.62
N GLU A 211 -1.88 -28.43 -8.42
CA GLU A 211 -2.95 -27.60 -8.97
C GLU A 211 -2.94 -26.21 -8.34
N GLU A 212 -3.39 -25.18 -9.07
CA GLU A 212 -3.46 -23.83 -8.51
C GLU A 212 -4.62 -23.71 -7.50
N GLU A 213 -4.35 -23.19 -6.30
CA GLU A 213 -5.32 -23.03 -5.22
C GLU A 213 -5.45 -21.55 -4.78
N GLN A 214 -6.53 -21.25 -4.04
CA GLN A 214 -6.73 -19.98 -3.34
C GLN A 214 -6.34 -20.11 -1.87
N ALA A 215 -5.65 -19.10 -1.33
CA ALA A 215 -5.25 -19.10 0.08
C ALA A 215 -6.34 -18.52 1.00
N TRP A 216 -7.21 -17.65 0.48
CA TRP A 216 -8.19 -16.88 1.26
C TRP A 216 -9.28 -17.72 1.94
N ASP A 217 -9.46 -18.97 1.50
CA ASP A 217 -10.38 -19.92 2.16
C ASP A 217 -9.86 -20.46 3.49
N VAL A 218 -8.53 -20.40 3.72
CA VAL A 218 -7.89 -21.02 4.89
C VAL A 218 -7.06 -20.05 5.73
N ILE A 219 -6.77 -18.84 5.23
CA ILE A 219 -6.09 -17.79 5.99
C ILE A 219 -7.08 -16.75 6.52
N PRO A 220 -6.79 -16.09 7.65
CA PRO A 220 -7.69 -15.07 8.20
C PRO A 220 -7.89 -13.90 7.22
N LYS A 221 -9.13 -13.50 7.00
CA LYS A 221 -9.43 -12.32 6.18
C LYS A 221 -8.91 -11.02 6.77
N ILE A 222 -8.80 -10.92 8.11
CA ILE A 222 -8.17 -9.79 8.80
C ILE A 222 -6.95 -10.31 9.56
N LYS A 223 -5.79 -9.68 9.35
CA LYS A 223 -4.56 -10.07 10.03
C LYS A 223 -3.70 -8.86 10.43
N PRO A 224 -3.46 -8.62 11.74
CA PRO A 224 -2.46 -7.67 12.19
C PRO A 224 -1.05 -8.21 11.95
N LEU A 225 -0.18 -7.37 11.38
CA LEU A 225 1.23 -7.64 11.12
C LEU A 225 2.08 -6.65 11.93
N GLU A 226 2.48 -7.07 13.13
CA GLU A 226 3.13 -6.20 14.12
C GLU A 226 4.40 -5.54 13.60
N GLN A 227 5.28 -6.30 12.95
CA GLN A 227 6.60 -5.83 12.53
C GLN A 227 6.53 -4.72 11.47
N PRO A 228 5.77 -4.89 10.36
CA PRO A 228 5.60 -3.80 9.41
C PRO A 228 4.56 -2.75 9.85
N GLY A 229 3.85 -2.95 10.96
CA GLY A 229 2.83 -1.99 11.43
C GLY A 229 1.63 -1.92 10.49
N HIS A 230 1.16 -3.08 10.02
CA HIS A 230 0.06 -3.20 9.07
C HIS A 230 -1.13 -3.98 9.64
N ILE A 231 -2.34 -3.64 9.20
CA ILE A 231 -3.50 -4.52 9.35
C ILE A 231 -3.99 -4.85 7.94
N MET A 232 -3.94 -6.13 7.59
CA MET A 232 -4.38 -6.65 6.30
C MET A 232 -5.87 -7.00 6.36
N SER A 233 -6.57 -6.79 5.26
CA SER A 233 -7.99 -7.13 5.10
C SER A 233 -8.25 -7.64 3.68
N ASN A 234 -8.85 -8.83 3.51
CA ASN A 234 -9.50 -9.27 2.27
C ASN A 234 -11.00 -9.38 2.50
N ILE A 235 -11.62 -8.23 2.76
CA ILE A 235 -13.06 -8.06 2.90
C ILE A 235 -13.46 -6.97 1.90
N GLY A 236 -14.60 -7.12 1.22
CA GLY A 236 -15.07 -6.16 0.23
C GLY A 236 -14.53 -6.39 -1.20
N GLY A 237 -13.95 -7.56 -1.48
CA GLY A 237 -13.53 -7.97 -2.82
C GLY A 237 -12.15 -7.48 -3.27
N HIS A 238 -11.37 -6.89 -2.36
CA HIS A 238 -9.98 -6.52 -2.61
C HIS A 238 -9.12 -6.72 -1.36
N CYS A 239 -7.81 -6.82 -1.56
CA CYS A 239 -6.87 -6.76 -0.47
C CYS A 239 -6.57 -5.30 -0.11
N MET A 240 -6.77 -4.97 1.16
CA MET A 240 -6.49 -3.67 1.73
C MET A 240 -5.46 -3.81 2.84
N LEU A 241 -4.54 -2.85 2.90
CA LEU A 241 -3.51 -2.71 3.90
C LEU A 241 -3.71 -1.38 4.60
N LEU A 242 -4.05 -1.40 5.89
CA LEU A 242 -3.96 -0.23 6.75
C LEU A 242 -2.52 -0.08 7.24
N SER A 243 -1.97 1.13 7.23
CA SER A 243 -0.55 1.36 7.57
C SER A 243 -0.36 2.50 8.55
N SER A 244 0.52 2.29 9.54
CA SER A 244 1.11 3.37 10.34
C SER A 244 2.56 3.05 10.72
N GLY A 245 3.39 4.08 10.88
CA GLY A 245 4.76 3.95 11.37
C GLY A 245 5.83 3.69 10.30
N GLN A 246 5.42 3.30 9.08
CA GLN A 246 6.35 3.14 7.95
C GLN A 246 6.93 4.49 7.53
N ALA A 247 8.26 4.56 7.42
CA ALA A 247 8.97 5.79 7.16
C ALA A 247 10.32 5.56 6.51
N CYS A 248 10.66 6.40 5.53
CA CYS A 248 11.97 6.38 4.91
C CYS A 248 13.03 7.12 5.72
N SER A 249 14.22 6.53 5.78
CA SER A 249 15.40 7.10 6.45
C SER A 249 16.02 8.30 5.72
N TYR A 250 15.67 8.50 4.45
CA TYR A 250 16.15 9.58 3.60
C TYR A 250 15.00 10.25 2.80
N PRO A 251 15.19 11.49 2.32
CA PRO A 251 14.20 12.16 1.48
C PRO A 251 14.01 11.42 0.14
N MET A 252 12.77 11.04 -0.20
CA MET A 252 12.41 10.48 -1.50
C MET A 252 11.24 11.24 -2.12
N LYS A 253 11.06 11.11 -3.43
CA LYS A 253 9.91 11.70 -4.10
C LYS A 253 8.61 11.04 -3.64
N GLY A 254 7.66 11.83 -3.15
CA GLY A 254 6.35 11.33 -2.73
C GLY A 254 6.40 10.37 -1.54
N THR A 255 7.30 10.56 -0.57
CA THR A 255 7.39 9.68 0.63
C THR A 255 6.05 9.54 1.36
N HIS A 256 5.27 10.62 1.47
CA HIS A 256 3.95 10.58 2.11
C HIS A 256 3.00 9.63 1.36
N ALA A 257 2.99 9.65 0.02
CA ALA A 257 2.17 8.73 -0.79
C ALA A 257 2.64 7.28 -0.67
N LYS A 258 3.96 7.05 -0.67
CA LYS A 258 4.55 5.70 -0.70
C LYS A 258 4.49 4.96 0.64
N TYR A 259 4.53 5.69 1.76
CA TYR A 259 4.58 5.11 3.11
C TYR A 259 3.64 5.78 4.13
N GLY A 260 3.22 7.03 3.89
CA GLY A 260 2.43 7.82 4.83
C GLY A 260 0.90 7.67 4.70
N GLY A 261 0.42 7.10 3.60
CA GLY A 261 -1.00 6.77 3.37
C GLY A 261 -1.60 5.95 4.50
N PHE A 262 -2.89 6.14 4.76
CA PHE A 262 -3.61 5.41 5.81
C PHE A 262 -4.02 4.01 5.38
N ALA A 263 -4.41 3.85 4.12
CA ALA A 263 -4.81 2.60 3.52
C ALA A 263 -4.23 2.49 2.10
N TYR A 264 -3.93 1.27 1.68
CA TYR A 264 -3.50 0.92 0.33
C TYR A 264 -4.36 -0.25 -0.15
N SER A 265 -4.71 -0.26 -1.43
CA SER A 265 -5.62 -1.25 -2.00
C SER A 265 -5.00 -1.92 -3.23
N SER A 266 -5.20 -3.24 -3.36
CA SER A 266 -4.85 -3.99 -4.58
C SER A 266 -5.61 -3.53 -5.82
N ALA A 267 -6.82 -2.98 -5.65
CA ALA A 267 -7.66 -2.47 -6.73
C ALA A 267 -7.50 -0.95 -6.97
N TYR A 268 -7.26 -0.18 -5.91
CA TYR A 268 -7.14 1.28 -5.97
C TYR A 268 -5.74 1.72 -5.57
N ALA A 269 -4.84 1.80 -6.56
CA ALA A 269 -3.46 2.16 -6.31
C ALA A 269 -3.30 3.58 -5.73
N TYR A 270 -2.20 3.83 -5.02
CA TYR A 270 -1.92 5.16 -4.48
C TYR A 270 -1.60 6.17 -5.59
N SER A 271 -1.73 7.45 -5.25
CA SER A 271 -1.33 8.57 -6.10
C SER A 271 -0.06 9.23 -5.56
N VAL A 272 0.87 9.54 -6.46
CA VAL A 272 2.05 10.37 -6.18
C VAL A 272 1.83 11.78 -6.73
N PRO A 273 2.30 12.81 -6.03
CA PRO A 273 2.09 14.18 -6.47
C PRO A 273 2.91 14.51 -7.73
N PRO A 274 2.28 14.94 -8.84
CA PRO A 274 2.99 15.55 -9.97
C PRO A 274 3.59 16.92 -9.63
N GLY A 275 3.04 17.60 -8.63
CA GLY A 275 3.46 18.91 -8.14
C GLY A 275 3.05 19.10 -6.68
N LEU A 276 3.50 20.18 -6.05
CA LEU A 276 3.23 20.46 -4.63
C LEU A 276 2.27 21.64 -4.41
N PHE A 277 1.80 22.24 -5.50
CA PHE A 277 0.95 23.42 -5.48
C PHE A 277 -0.50 23.02 -5.70
N SER A 278 -1.41 23.49 -4.86
CA SER A 278 -2.83 23.07 -4.86
C SER A 278 -3.06 21.62 -4.44
N LEU A 279 -4.32 21.31 -4.17
CA LEU A 279 -4.76 20.01 -3.71
C LEU A 279 -4.79 18.96 -4.84
N GLU A 280 -5.10 19.40 -6.06
CA GLU A 280 -5.18 18.57 -7.27
C GLU A 280 -3.82 18.01 -7.67
N GLN A 281 -2.75 18.82 -7.55
CA GLN A 281 -1.38 18.34 -7.79
C GLN A 281 -0.87 17.48 -6.64
N TYR A 282 -1.28 17.78 -5.40
CA TYR A 282 -0.84 17.01 -4.25
C TYR A 282 -1.48 15.61 -4.20
N ALA A 283 -2.69 15.47 -4.76
CA ALA A 283 -3.40 14.21 -4.99
C ALA A 283 -3.45 13.30 -3.75
N LEU A 284 -4.09 13.77 -2.67
CA LEU A 284 -4.17 13.14 -1.36
C LEU A 284 -5.02 11.83 -1.32
N ALA A 285 -4.68 10.84 -2.14
CA ALA A 285 -5.33 9.54 -2.13
C ALA A 285 -4.99 8.78 -0.84
N SER A 286 -6.03 8.47 -0.07
CA SER A 286 -5.98 7.82 1.25
C SER A 286 -5.10 8.55 2.28
N GLN A 287 -5.16 9.88 2.30
CA GLN A 287 -4.35 10.74 3.16
C GLN A 287 -5.14 11.90 3.75
N LEU A 288 -4.67 12.41 4.90
CA LEU A 288 -5.09 13.68 5.49
C LEU A 288 -3.98 14.69 5.25
N GLY A 289 -4.27 15.70 4.44
CA GLY A 289 -3.41 16.84 4.21
C GLY A 289 -3.84 18.04 5.03
N LEU A 290 -2.87 18.85 5.42
CA LEU A 290 -3.09 20.10 6.12
C LEU A 290 -2.37 21.26 5.44
N SER A 291 -2.98 22.43 5.42
CA SER A 291 -2.43 23.67 4.85
C SER A 291 -2.67 24.84 5.80
N ASP A 292 -1.66 25.68 6.01
CA ASP A 292 -1.72 26.90 6.82
C ASP A 292 -1.57 28.19 5.99
N ASP A 293 -1.76 28.08 4.67
CA ASP A 293 -1.54 29.14 3.68
C ASP A 293 -2.69 29.28 2.67
N GLY A 294 -3.89 28.82 3.03
CA GLY A 294 -5.07 28.94 2.17
C GLY A 294 -5.17 27.87 1.07
N GLY A 295 -4.50 26.73 1.25
CA GLY A 295 -4.55 25.59 0.34
C GLY A 295 -3.48 25.60 -0.75
N GLU A 296 -2.47 26.47 -0.64
CA GLU A 296 -1.37 26.57 -1.60
C GLU A 296 -0.41 25.39 -1.48
N TYR A 297 0.04 25.09 -0.25
CA TYR A 297 0.91 23.96 0.06
C TYR A 297 0.28 23.02 1.09
N TRP A 298 0.41 21.72 0.82
CA TRP A 298 -0.14 20.68 1.68
C TRP A 298 0.95 19.87 2.39
N LYS A 299 0.69 19.50 3.63
CA LYS A 299 1.51 18.58 4.42
C LYS A 299 0.68 17.39 4.85
N ALA A 300 1.15 16.20 4.50
CA ALA A 300 0.57 14.93 4.94
C ALA A 300 1.50 14.22 5.93
N ARG A 301 0.99 13.14 6.54
CA ARG A 301 1.77 12.28 7.44
C ARG A 301 3.00 11.72 6.72
N ARG A 302 4.18 12.04 7.24
CA ARG A 302 5.47 11.49 6.78
C ARG A 302 6.17 10.65 7.84
N LEU A 303 6.11 11.11 9.09
CA LEU A 303 6.68 10.45 10.26
C LEU A 303 5.63 10.42 11.35
N SER A 304 5.65 9.36 12.15
CA SER A 304 4.85 9.25 13.36
C SER A 304 5.79 9.24 14.57
N GLN A 305 5.43 9.97 15.62
CA GLN A 305 6.11 9.94 16.92
C GLN A 305 5.75 8.67 17.69
N TYR A 306 4.56 8.14 17.43
CA TYR A 306 4.07 6.86 17.93
C TYR A 306 3.34 6.15 16.80
N ALA A 307 3.52 4.84 16.69
CA ALA A 307 2.71 3.97 15.84
C ALA A 307 2.71 2.55 16.41
N ALA A 308 1.54 1.95 16.57
CA ALA A 308 1.40 0.56 17.01
C ALA A 308 0.05 -0.02 16.59
N ILE A 309 0.00 -1.36 16.54
CA ILE A 309 -1.26 -2.08 16.55
C ILE A 309 -1.71 -2.18 18.01
N GLU A 310 -2.94 -1.78 18.27
CA GLU A 310 -3.58 -1.87 19.58
C GLU A 310 -4.85 -2.71 19.50
N SER A 311 -5.37 -3.15 20.65
CA SER A 311 -6.67 -3.81 20.73
C SER A 311 -7.73 -2.86 21.29
N ARG A 312 -8.91 -2.86 20.67
CA ARG A 312 -10.14 -2.23 21.16
C ARG A 312 -11.26 -3.25 21.04
N ASP A 313 -11.93 -3.57 22.14
CA ASP A 313 -12.96 -4.62 22.21
C ASP A 313 -12.54 -5.95 21.57
N GLY A 314 -11.28 -6.34 21.76
CA GLY A 314 -10.72 -7.58 21.21
C GLY A 314 -10.41 -7.54 19.71
N LYS A 315 -10.63 -6.41 19.03
CA LYS A 315 -10.33 -6.22 17.60
C LYS A 315 -9.06 -5.38 17.41
N PRO A 316 -8.24 -5.65 16.38
CA PRO A 316 -7.04 -4.86 16.11
C PRO A 316 -7.39 -3.50 15.50
N VAL A 317 -6.74 -2.44 15.97
CA VAL A 317 -6.75 -1.10 15.39
C VAL A 317 -5.32 -0.59 15.24
N LEU A 318 -5.07 0.26 14.25
CA LEU A 318 -3.76 0.91 14.08
C LEU A 318 -3.81 2.32 14.63
N VAL A 319 -2.97 2.61 15.61
CA VAL A 319 -2.91 3.94 16.26
C VAL A 319 -1.60 4.61 15.89
N SER A 320 -1.64 5.89 15.57
CA SER A 320 -0.45 6.71 15.39
C SER A 320 -0.62 8.13 15.91
N VAL A 321 0.49 8.74 16.33
CA VAL A 321 0.55 10.17 16.68
C VAL A 321 1.59 10.84 15.81
N TRP A 322 1.23 11.94 15.16
CA TRP A 322 2.10 12.64 14.22
C TRP A 322 1.84 14.15 14.22
N LYS A 323 2.82 14.90 13.69
CA LYS A 323 2.82 16.36 13.68
C LYS A 323 3.16 16.90 12.28
N PRO A 324 2.18 17.42 11.52
CA PRO A 324 2.45 18.12 10.26
C PRO A 324 3.12 19.49 10.49
N PHE A 325 2.85 20.11 11.64
CA PHE A 325 3.41 21.38 12.10
C PHE A 325 3.88 21.24 13.55
N VAL A 326 4.74 22.16 14.00
CA VAL A 326 5.30 22.12 15.37
C VAL A 326 4.24 22.20 16.49
N ASP A 327 3.10 22.80 16.18
CA ASP A 327 1.99 23.13 17.08
C ASP A 327 0.67 22.46 16.66
N VAL A 328 0.70 21.53 15.70
CA VAL A 328 -0.48 20.72 15.32
C VAL A 328 -0.16 19.27 15.60
N GLU A 329 -0.92 18.66 16.50
CA GLU A 329 -0.79 17.25 16.87
C GLU A 329 -2.02 16.48 16.42
N ILE A 330 -1.79 15.31 15.81
CA ILE A 330 -2.85 14.47 15.28
C ILE A 330 -2.65 13.06 15.81
N LYS A 331 -3.62 12.56 16.57
CA LYS A 331 -3.79 11.13 16.82
C LYS A 331 -4.68 10.56 15.72
N THR A 332 -4.23 9.50 15.07
CA THR A 332 -4.99 8.78 14.03
C THR A 332 -5.23 7.35 14.47
N ILE A 333 -6.47 6.88 14.38
CA ILE A 333 -6.86 5.49 14.61
C ILE A 333 -7.48 4.94 13.33
N LEU A 334 -6.99 3.81 12.85
CA LEU A 334 -7.48 3.12 11.67
C LEU A 334 -8.14 1.82 12.10
N VAL A 335 -9.39 1.60 11.68
CA VAL A 335 -10.17 0.41 12.00
C VAL A 335 -10.45 -0.34 10.71
N PRO A 336 -10.12 -1.64 10.62
CA PRO A 336 -10.38 -2.44 9.42
C PRO A 336 -11.89 -2.63 9.16
N PRO A 337 -12.28 -3.07 7.97
CA PRO A 337 -13.65 -3.42 7.65
C PRO A 337 -14.19 -4.56 8.50
N GLU A 338 -15.51 -4.68 8.53
CA GLU A 338 -16.22 -5.79 9.15
C GLU A 338 -17.14 -6.47 8.14
N GLU A 339 -17.43 -7.76 8.33
CA GLU A 339 -18.30 -8.54 7.43
C GLU A 339 -19.72 -7.92 7.26
N SER A 340 -20.21 -7.18 8.25
CA SER A 340 -21.49 -6.47 8.17
C SER A 340 -21.47 -5.22 7.29
N THR A 341 -20.29 -4.63 7.10
CA THR A 341 -20.05 -3.42 6.30
C THR A 341 -18.76 -3.59 5.49
N PRO A 342 -18.72 -4.56 4.56
CA PRO A 342 -17.46 -5.11 4.04
C PRO A 342 -16.66 -4.12 3.19
N ASN A 343 -17.34 -3.13 2.61
CA ASN A 343 -16.73 -2.12 1.74
C ASN A 343 -16.31 -0.86 2.52
N TRP A 344 -16.45 -0.85 3.85
CA TRP A 344 -16.19 0.31 4.70
C TRP A 344 -15.06 0.06 5.67
N HIS A 345 -14.09 0.97 5.74
CA HIS A 345 -13.19 1.08 6.88
C HIS A 345 -13.32 2.44 7.56
N LEU A 346 -12.90 2.54 8.82
CA LEU A 346 -12.97 3.80 9.57
C LEU A 346 -11.58 4.42 9.73
N ARG A 347 -11.55 5.74 9.59
CA ARG A 347 -10.39 6.58 9.93
C ARG A 347 -10.84 7.62 10.93
N ILE A 348 -10.16 7.67 12.07
CA ILE A 348 -10.47 8.59 13.15
C ILE A 348 -9.27 9.50 13.36
N HIS A 349 -9.51 10.80 13.42
CA HIS A 349 -8.48 11.78 13.72
C HIS A 349 -8.90 12.65 14.91
N HIS A 350 -8.08 12.66 15.97
CA HIS A 350 -8.15 13.69 17.01
C HIS A 350 -7.08 14.72 16.71
N ILE A 351 -7.51 15.93 16.33
CA ILE A 351 -6.62 17.02 15.90
C ILE A 351 -6.64 18.10 16.96
N LYS A 352 -5.45 18.48 17.44
CA LYS A 352 -5.23 19.65 18.31
C LYS A 352 -4.48 20.69 17.50
N ALA A 353 -5.15 21.79 17.15
CA ALA A 353 -4.62 22.78 16.22
C ALA A 353 -4.14 24.05 16.95
N GLY A 354 -2.82 24.22 17.09
CA GLY A 354 -2.22 25.45 17.65
C GLY A 354 -2.21 26.66 16.71
N ARG A 355 -2.74 26.50 15.50
CA ARG A 355 -2.90 27.51 14.44
C ARG A 355 -4.20 27.27 13.67
N GLU A 356 -4.65 28.27 12.92
CA GLU A 356 -5.69 28.05 11.91
C GLU A 356 -5.13 27.16 10.81
N VAL A 357 -5.87 26.12 10.42
CA VAL A 357 -5.36 25.14 9.45
C VAL A 357 -6.50 24.52 8.64
N MET A 358 -6.33 24.50 7.33
CA MET A 358 -7.19 23.78 6.41
C MET A 358 -6.86 22.29 6.45
N THR A 359 -7.88 21.46 6.28
CA THR A 359 -7.77 20.00 6.21
C THR A 359 -8.40 19.47 4.94
N ALA A 360 -7.80 18.43 4.36
CA ALA A 360 -8.34 17.67 3.23
C ALA A 360 -8.09 16.18 3.47
N ASP A 361 -9.15 15.42 3.74
CA ASP A 361 -9.13 13.99 4.00
C ASP A 361 -9.63 13.24 2.76
N GLY A 362 -8.72 12.64 2.00
CA GLY A 362 -9.04 11.97 0.74
C GLY A 362 -9.28 10.47 0.91
N SER A 363 -10.30 9.94 0.23
CA SER A 363 -10.50 8.50 0.06
C SER A 363 -9.52 7.91 -0.97
N PHE A 364 -9.79 6.73 -1.51
CA PHE A 364 -9.01 6.21 -2.63
C PHE A 364 -9.22 7.03 -3.91
N ALA A 365 -8.23 7.01 -4.80
CA ALA A 365 -8.39 7.54 -6.14
C ALA A 365 -9.07 6.48 -7.04
N ILE A 366 -9.95 6.93 -7.93
CA ILE A 366 -10.59 6.08 -8.95
C ILE A 366 -10.53 6.75 -10.33
N ALA A 367 -10.60 5.95 -11.40
CA ALA A 367 -10.65 6.44 -12.77
C ALA A 367 -11.75 7.49 -12.95
N ASN A 368 -11.36 8.66 -13.47
CA ASN A 368 -12.27 9.76 -13.78
C ASN A 368 -12.55 9.78 -15.28
N GLU A 369 -13.11 8.68 -15.78
CA GLU A 369 -13.46 8.51 -17.19
C GLU A 369 -14.78 7.75 -17.29
N ASN A 370 -15.71 8.24 -18.10
CA ASN A 370 -16.93 7.51 -18.40
C ASN A 370 -16.69 6.43 -19.44
N SER A 371 -17.45 5.36 -19.33
CA SER A 371 -17.35 4.17 -20.16
C SER A 371 -17.82 4.35 -21.61
N THR A 372 -18.55 5.42 -21.92
CA THR A 372 -19.15 5.62 -23.25
C THR A 372 -18.20 6.28 -24.24
N ASN A 373 -17.43 7.29 -23.79
CA ASN A 373 -16.59 8.10 -24.66
C ASN A 373 -15.23 8.47 -24.06
N GLY A 374 -14.91 8.01 -22.83
CA GLY A 374 -13.66 8.30 -22.16
C GLY A 374 -13.47 9.77 -21.78
N ARG A 375 -14.53 10.60 -21.78
CA ARG A 375 -14.50 11.92 -21.15
C ARG A 375 -14.62 11.77 -19.64
N TYR A 376 -14.44 12.88 -18.92
CA TYR A 376 -14.63 12.90 -17.47
C TYR A 376 -16.00 12.38 -17.04
N LEU A 377 -16.08 11.88 -15.82
CA LEU A 377 -17.34 11.46 -15.22
C LEU A 377 -18.29 12.65 -15.08
N ASP A 378 -19.56 12.40 -15.37
CA ASP A 378 -20.66 13.33 -15.11
C ASP A 378 -21.27 13.05 -13.72
N LEU A 379 -22.34 13.78 -13.37
CA LEU A 379 -23.17 13.45 -12.20
C LEU A 379 -23.65 11.99 -12.27
N TYR A 380 -23.71 11.35 -11.10
CA TYR A 380 -24.09 9.95 -10.97
C TYR A 380 -25.44 9.65 -11.62
N ASP A 381 -25.43 8.66 -12.51
CA ASP A 381 -26.59 8.15 -13.23
C ASP A 381 -26.82 6.69 -12.78
N ALA A 382 -27.91 6.48 -12.01
CA ALA A 382 -28.23 5.18 -11.43
C ALA A 382 -28.55 4.11 -12.48
N ASP A 383 -29.09 4.50 -13.64
CA ASP A 383 -29.39 3.55 -14.73
C ASP A 383 -28.09 3.04 -15.36
N LYS A 384 -27.09 3.93 -15.48
CA LYS A 384 -25.75 3.58 -15.99
C LYS A 384 -24.85 2.92 -14.94
N GLY A 385 -25.10 3.19 -13.65
CA GLY A 385 -24.21 2.80 -12.56
C GLY A 385 -22.82 3.44 -12.69
N GLU A 386 -22.76 4.72 -13.03
CA GLU A 386 -21.53 5.46 -13.32
C GLU A 386 -21.72 6.95 -13.01
N GLY A 387 -20.65 7.64 -12.59
CA GLY A 387 -20.63 9.08 -12.33
C GLY A 387 -20.27 9.45 -10.89
N THR A 388 -20.44 10.71 -10.53
CA THR A 388 -20.03 11.26 -9.21
C THR A 388 -21.17 11.90 -8.45
N SER A 389 -21.05 11.94 -7.13
CA SER A 389 -21.85 12.81 -6.27
C SER A 389 -20.96 13.43 -5.19
N PRO A 390 -20.91 14.76 -5.01
CA PRO A 390 -21.54 15.79 -5.83
C PRO A 390 -20.94 15.87 -7.24
N LYS A 391 -21.24 16.92 -8.02
CA LYS A 391 -20.65 17.11 -9.35
C LYS A 391 -19.15 17.32 -9.22
N ILE A 392 -18.34 16.63 -10.01
CA ILE A 392 -16.92 16.98 -10.10
C ILE A 392 -16.75 18.35 -10.76
N ILE A 393 -15.97 19.23 -10.13
CA ILE A 393 -15.67 20.55 -10.68
C ILE A 393 -14.20 20.59 -11.11
N GLY A 394 -13.95 21.27 -12.24
CA GLY A 394 -12.60 21.39 -12.79
C GLY A 394 -11.67 22.26 -11.93
N ASN A 395 -10.37 22.11 -12.17
CA ASN A 395 -9.27 22.62 -11.33
C ASN A 395 -9.16 24.17 -11.30
N TYR A 396 -10.06 24.90 -11.98
CA TYR A 396 -10.05 26.36 -12.09
C TYR A 396 -11.32 27.02 -11.51
N ASP A 397 -12.26 26.24 -10.97
CA ASP A 397 -13.51 26.74 -10.38
C ASP A 397 -13.85 25.96 -9.10
N THR A 398 -13.09 26.16 -8.02
CA THR A 398 -13.20 25.32 -6.82
C THR A 398 -14.39 25.65 -5.90
N ASN A 399 -15.15 26.72 -6.18
CA ASN A 399 -16.19 27.24 -5.30
C ASN A 399 -17.62 27.13 -5.89
N THR A 400 -17.79 26.33 -6.94
CA THR A 400 -19.11 26.08 -7.52
C THR A 400 -19.98 25.27 -6.52
N PRO A 401 -21.15 25.77 -6.10
CA PRO A 401 -21.99 25.10 -5.10
C PRO A 401 -22.38 23.66 -5.46
N GLU A 402 -22.55 23.37 -6.76
CA GLU A 402 -22.87 22.04 -7.28
C GLU A 402 -21.77 21.01 -7.05
N GLY A 403 -20.55 21.46 -6.73
CA GLY A 403 -19.40 20.62 -6.38
C GLY A 403 -19.25 20.31 -4.90
N LEU A 404 -20.18 20.79 -4.08
CA LEU A 404 -20.13 20.67 -2.63
C LEU A 404 -21.35 19.94 -2.10
N ALA A 405 -21.12 18.99 -1.20
CA ALA A 405 -22.14 18.33 -0.40
C ALA A 405 -21.81 18.49 1.10
N LYS A 406 -22.77 18.18 1.97
CA LYS A 406 -22.49 18.11 3.40
C LYS A 406 -21.59 16.90 3.70
N GLY A 407 -20.72 17.01 4.69
CA GLY A 407 -19.87 15.87 5.09
C GLY A 407 -20.67 14.60 5.42
N SER A 408 -21.88 14.74 5.99
CA SER A 408 -22.77 13.61 6.31
C SER A 408 -23.33 12.90 5.08
N GLU A 409 -23.57 13.64 3.99
CA GLU A 409 -23.98 13.09 2.70
C GLU A 409 -22.77 12.42 2.01
N GLY A 410 -21.58 12.98 2.23
CA GLY A 410 -20.33 12.48 1.71
C GLY A 410 -20.14 12.77 0.23
N SER A 411 -19.08 12.18 -0.33
CA SER A 411 -18.83 12.19 -1.76
C SER A 411 -18.37 10.83 -2.26
N PHE A 412 -18.71 10.50 -3.50
CA PHE A 412 -18.32 9.25 -4.15
C PHE A 412 -18.12 9.42 -5.65
N ALA A 413 -17.37 8.48 -6.23
CA ALA A 413 -17.22 8.32 -7.67
C ALA A 413 -17.37 6.84 -8.03
N VAL A 414 -18.09 6.58 -9.13
CA VAL A 414 -18.40 5.25 -9.66
C VAL A 414 -17.92 5.16 -11.11
N SER A 415 -17.02 4.22 -11.39
CA SER A 415 -16.51 3.92 -12.73
C SER A 415 -16.03 2.47 -12.81
N LYS A 416 -14.73 2.21 -12.58
CA LYS A 416 -14.13 0.88 -12.42
C LYS A 416 -14.27 0.42 -10.97
N GLY A 417 -15.52 0.22 -10.56
CA GLY A 417 -15.92 0.07 -9.16
C GLY A 417 -16.42 1.39 -8.57
N ALA A 418 -16.37 1.51 -7.26
CA ALA A 418 -16.73 2.73 -6.54
C ALA A 418 -15.82 2.99 -5.34
N VAL A 419 -15.52 4.28 -5.14
CA VAL A 419 -14.82 4.79 -3.95
C VAL A 419 -15.60 5.99 -3.40
N GLY A 420 -15.55 6.18 -2.08
CA GLY A 420 -16.25 7.30 -1.45
C GLY A 420 -15.83 7.56 -0.02
N ILE A 421 -16.36 8.64 0.53
CA ILE A 421 -16.07 9.15 1.87
C ILE A 421 -17.30 9.77 2.52
N LYS A 422 -17.54 9.51 3.80
CA LYS A 422 -18.61 10.11 4.61
C LYS A 422 -18.07 10.54 5.99
N ALA A 423 -18.52 11.69 6.47
CA ALA A 423 -18.33 12.12 7.86
C ALA A 423 -19.39 11.47 8.75
N LEU A 424 -18.98 10.92 9.89
CA LEU A 424 -19.80 10.12 10.80
C LEU A 424 -19.81 10.67 12.24
N GLU A 425 -19.07 11.74 12.53
CA GLU A 425 -19.13 12.42 13.83
C GLU A 425 -20.46 13.12 14.08
N GLY A 426 -20.78 13.44 15.35
CA GLY A 426 -22.07 14.01 15.73
C GLY A 426 -22.30 15.46 15.26
N SER A 427 -21.25 16.29 15.27
CA SER A 427 -21.32 17.69 14.77
C SER A 427 -20.44 17.81 13.54
N ILE A 428 -21.06 17.83 12.36
CA ILE A 428 -20.35 17.79 11.08
C ILE A 428 -20.27 19.21 10.50
N GLU A 429 -19.08 19.79 10.60
CA GLU A 429 -18.73 21.08 9.97
C GLU A 429 -18.02 20.87 8.62
N ARG A 430 -17.59 19.63 8.35
CA ARG A 430 -16.86 19.27 7.14
C ARG A 430 -17.77 19.29 5.91
N THR A 431 -17.22 19.72 4.78
CA THR A 431 -17.85 19.62 3.45
C THR A 431 -17.26 18.45 2.69
N ALA A 432 -18.05 17.88 1.77
CA ALA A 432 -17.61 16.80 0.89
C ALA A 432 -17.54 17.30 -0.56
N ASN A 433 -16.46 16.96 -1.26
CA ASN A 433 -16.24 17.31 -2.66
C ASN A 433 -15.46 16.19 -3.38
N LEU A 434 -15.17 16.41 -4.66
CA LEU A 434 -14.29 15.56 -5.46
C LEU A 434 -13.09 16.37 -5.92
N VAL A 435 -11.89 15.94 -5.54
CA VAL A 435 -10.65 16.50 -6.08
C VAL A 435 -10.39 15.84 -7.43
N ASN A 436 -10.32 16.64 -8.50
CA ASN A 436 -9.93 16.17 -9.82
C ASN A 436 -8.40 16.17 -9.92
N ALA A 437 -7.79 15.04 -9.53
CA ALA A 437 -6.34 14.93 -9.42
C ALA A 437 -5.66 15.12 -10.78
N ASP A 438 -4.50 15.78 -10.76
CA ASP A 438 -3.76 16.04 -11.99
C ASP A 438 -3.37 14.72 -12.68
N PRO A 439 -3.40 14.68 -14.03
CA PRO A 439 -3.11 13.48 -14.79
C PRO A 439 -1.73 12.88 -14.45
N ASN A 440 -1.66 11.57 -14.51
CA ASN A 440 -0.50 10.74 -14.20
C ASN A 440 -0.06 10.72 -12.72
N SER A 441 -0.88 11.27 -11.81
CA SER A 441 -0.63 11.16 -10.36
C SER A 441 -0.82 9.73 -9.86
N ASN A 442 -1.83 9.00 -10.34
CA ASN A 442 -2.14 7.65 -9.88
C ASN A 442 -1.34 6.55 -10.60
N LEU A 443 -0.94 5.49 -9.92
CA LEU A 443 -0.10 4.45 -10.53
C LEU A 443 -0.81 3.54 -11.55
N VAL A 444 -2.13 3.44 -11.50
CA VAL A 444 -2.93 2.56 -12.37
C VAL A 444 -3.71 3.36 -13.41
N GLU A 445 -4.36 4.43 -12.99
CA GLU A 445 -5.25 5.21 -13.84
C GLU A 445 -4.63 6.58 -14.17
N ASN A 446 -4.65 7.00 -15.44
CA ASN A 446 -4.00 8.27 -15.81
C ASN A 446 -4.80 9.48 -15.29
N ARG A 447 -6.14 9.45 -15.43
CA ARG A 447 -7.04 10.49 -14.94
C ARG A 447 -7.84 9.94 -13.77
N THR A 448 -7.73 10.58 -12.61
CA THR A 448 -8.43 10.13 -11.41
C THR A 448 -9.15 11.25 -10.70
N THR A 449 -10.13 10.85 -9.87
CA THR A 449 -10.75 11.73 -8.90
C THR A 449 -10.70 11.10 -7.51
N ILE A 450 -10.66 11.96 -6.49
CA ILE A 450 -10.53 11.57 -5.08
C ILE A 450 -11.67 12.23 -4.31
N PRO A 451 -12.71 11.47 -3.92
CA PRO A 451 -13.70 11.94 -2.96
C PRO A 451 -13.02 12.37 -1.67
N THR A 452 -13.28 13.61 -1.23
CA THR A 452 -12.54 14.31 -0.19
C THR A 452 -13.49 15.00 0.79
N LEU A 453 -13.11 15.02 2.08
CA LEU A 453 -13.73 15.86 3.10
C LEU A 453 -12.81 17.03 3.45
N GLN A 454 -13.34 18.24 3.53
CA GLN A 454 -12.58 19.45 3.86
C GLN A 454 -13.19 20.22 5.02
N HIS A 455 -12.32 20.92 5.76
CA HIS A 455 -12.71 21.82 6.86
C HIS A 455 -11.54 22.74 7.22
N THR A 456 -11.83 23.90 7.82
CA THR A 456 -10.83 24.80 8.40
C THR A 456 -10.99 24.81 9.91
N ILE A 457 -9.97 24.35 10.63
CA ILE A 457 -9.96 24.31 12.09
C ILE A 457 -9.43 25.65 12.59
N SER A 458 -10.12 26.29 13.53
CA SER A 458 -9.65 27.56 14.11
C SER A 458 -8.46 27.32 15.05
N LYS A 459 -7.65 28.36 15.21
CA LYS A 459 -6.54 28.32 16.16
C LYS A 459 -7.02 28.07 17.59
N GLY A 460 -6.44 27.05 18.22
CA GLY A 460 -6.72 26.67 19.61
C GLY A 460 -7.77 25.56 19.73
N ASP A 461 -8.45 25.22 18.63
CA ASP A 461 -9.49 24.21 18.65
C ASP A 461 -8.93 22.80 18.72
N SER A 462 -9.75 21.91 19.27
CA SER A 462 -9.54 20.47 19.22
C SER A 462 -10.78 19.80 18.63
N VAL A 463 -10.59 19.00 17.59
CA VAL A 463 -11.70 18.38 16.84
C VAL A 463 -11.48 16.88 16.70
N TRP A 464 -12.59 16.14 16.64
CA TRP A 464 -12.64 14.72 16.30
C TRP A 464 -13.29 14.55 14.94
N TYR A 465 -12.55 13.98 14.00
CA TYR A 465 -13.08 13.54 12.72
C TYR A 465 -13.28 12.04 12.74
N ILE A 466 -14.49 11.57 12.44
CA ILE A 466 -14.80 10.15 12.28
C ILE A 466 -15.21 9.96 10.83
N THR A 467 -14.35 9.33 10.05
CA THR A 467 -14.53 9.19 8.60
C THR A 467 -14.78 7.74 8.24
N GLY A 468 -15.88 7.47 7.53
CA GLY A 468 -16.08 6.22 6.80
C GLY A 468 -15.50 6.32 5.40
N ILE A 469 -14.69 5.33 5.01
CA ILE A 469 -14.14 5.23 3.65
C ILE A 469 -14.72 4.02 2.96
N TYR A 470 -15.38 4.27 1.83
CA TYR A 470 -15.99 3.26 0.99
C TYR A 470 -15.06 2.86 -0.15
N ALA A 471 -14.95 1.56 -0.39
CA ALA A 471 -14.27 1.02 -1.55
C ALA A 471 -14.91 -0.32 -1.95
N LYS A 472 -15.41 -0.40 -3.19
CA LYS A 472 -15.89 -1.65 -3.78
C LYS A 472 -15.31 -1.77 -5.19
N PRO A 473 -14.37 -2.70 -5.44
CA PRO A 473 -13.73 -2.83 -6.75
C PRO A 473 -14.71 -3.32 -7.82
N ASP A 474 -14.35 -3.12 -9.08
CA ASP A 474 -14.91 -3.92 -10.17
C ASP A 474 -14.37 -5.36 -10.12
N GLY A 475 -14.96 -6.24 -10.92
CA GLY A 475 -14.54 -7.64 -11.00
C GLY A 475 -15.41 -8.44 -11.93
N GLU A 476 -14.94 -9.63 -12.29
CA GLU A 476 -15.72 -10.56 -13.11
C GLU A 476 -17.05 -10.89 -12.43
N GLY A 477 -18.16 -10.70 -13.16
CA GLY A 477 -19.50 -10.97 -12.63
C GLY A 477 -20.06 -9.93 -11.65
N VAL A 478 -19.34 -8.85 -11.34
CA VAL A 478 -19.84 -7.75 -10.48
C VAL A 478 -20.59 -6.72 -11.34
N PRO A 479 -21.93 -6.59 -11.22
CA PRO A 479 -22.67 -5.62 -12.03
C PRO A 479 -22.42 -4.19 -11.54
N ARG A 480 -22.30 -3.24 -12.47
CA ARG A 480 -22.04 -1.82 -12.14
C ARG A 480 -23.07 -1.21 -11.20
N GLN A 481 -24.34 -1.61 -11.35
CA GLN A 481 -25.44 -1.16 -10.49
C GLN A 481 -25.25 -1.54 -9.02
N SER A 482 -24.42 -2.55 -8.73
CA SER A 482 -24.11 -2.97 -7.36
C SER A 482 -22.97 -2.18 -6.72
N TYR A 483 -22.24 -1.33 -7.46
CA TYR A 483 -21.02 -0.71 -6.92
C TYR A 483 -21.27 0.17 -5.70
N LEU A 484 -22.48 0.71 -5.51
CA LEU A 484 -22.87 1.46 -4.31
C LEU A 484 -23.68 0.64 -3.29
N ASP A 485 -23.73 -0.68 -3.41
CA ASP A 485 -24.42 -1.53 -2.43
C ASP A 485 -23.80 -1.37 -1.04
N GLY A 486 -24.60 -0.85 -0.10
CA GLY A 486 -24.16 -0.56 1.26
C GLY A 486 -23.64 0.86 1.48
N TRP A 487 -23.59 1.71 0.44
CA TRP A 487 -23.20 3.12 0.56
C TRP A 487 -24.10 3.91 1.55
N GLU A 488 -25.40 3.62 1.57
CA GLU A 488 -26.35 4.27 2.50
C GLU A 488 -26.35 3.67 3.92
N ARG A 489 -25.50 2.68 4.18
CA ARG A 489 -25.39 2.00 5.47
C ARG A 489 -23.93 1.98 5.93
N PRO A 490 -23.33 3.15 6.25
CA PRO A 490 -21.99 3.17 6.82
C PRO A 490 -21.96 2.45 8.18
N PRO A 491 -20.79 1.98 8.64
CA PRO A 491 -20.63 1.40 9.96
C PRO A 491 -21.01 2.40 11.06
N ALA A 492 -21.56 1.88 12.15
CA ALA A 492 -21.82 2.68 13.34
C ALA A 492 -20.49 3.13 13.97
N VAL A 493 -20.52 4.28 14.66
CA VAL A 493 -19.40 4.72 15.48
C VAL A 493 -19.18 3.71 16.61
N PRO A 494 -17.97 3.15 16.79
CA PRO A 494 -17.72 2.16 17.83
C PRO A 494 -17.89 2.75 19.25
N SER A 495 -18.51 2.01 20.17
CA SER A 495 -18.76 2.46 21.55
C SER A 495 -17.49 2.78 22.35
N TRP A 496 -16.40 2.06 22.10
CA TRP A 496 -15.10 2.36 22.72
C TRP A 496 -14.58 3.74 22.30
N LEU A 497 -14.91 4.20 21.09
CA LEU A 497 -14.49 5.51 20.61
C LEU A 497 -15.28 6.63 21.30
N GLU A 498 -16.59 6.44 21.48
CA GLU A 498 -17.43 7.39 22.24
C GLU A 498 -16.89 7.58 23.65
N THR A 499 -16.43 6.50 24.29
CA THR A 499 -15.79 6.53 25.60
C THR A 499 -14.46 7.30 25.58
N GLU A 500 -13.64 7.09 24.54
CA GLU A 500 -12.35 7.79 24.39
C GLU A 500 -12.54 9.30 24.14
N MET A 501 -13.53 9.67 23.33
CA MET A 501 -13.90 11.07 23.07
C MET A 501 -14.43 11.77 24.31
N ALA A 502 -15.22 11.08 25.14
CA ALA A 502 -15.76 11.65 26.38
C ALA A 502 -14.67 11.90 27.44
N ALA A 503 -13.52 11.23 27.32
CA ALA A 503 -12.40 11.36 28.25
C ALA A 503 -11.34 12.40 27.81
N SER A 504 -11.42 12.92 26.58
CA SER A 504 -10.37 13.69 25.91
C SER A 504 -10.43 15.20 26.09
#